data_AF-A0A959QFI4-F1
#
_entry.id   AF-A0A959QFI4-F1
#
_cell.length_a   1.000
_cell.length_b   1.000
_cell.length_c   1.000
_cell.angle_alpha   90.00
_cell.angle_beta   90.00
_cell.angle_gamma   90.00
#
_symmetry.space_group_name_H-M   'P 1'
#
loop_
_entity.id
_entity.type
_entity.pdbx_description
1 polymer ?
#
loop_
_entity_poly.entity_id
_entity_poly.type
_entity_poly.pdbx_seq_one_letter_code
_entity_poly.pdbx_strand_id
1 'polypeptide(L)'
;MIQRRRLLKLLSGIPLFGTAGIGLGYPNNSQGSKTPFIISEERDLFTELGIRTFINCAGPFTTMTGCLMPDEVLETIKKTGKNYVDLNVLYDKVGERIAELLDCEGALVSSGCFGAMSVGMAGIMTGVDRKLVQQLPNTEGLKNEVIMQESHAGGYTKALSNVGAKIITVKNAEELHQAINDKTALLWFLNKANNLGEIDDEGWV
;
A
#
# COMPACT_ATOMS: atom_id res chain seq x y z
N MET A 1 -30.12 -2.93 47.82
CA MET A 1 -29.80 -4.18 47.10
C MET A 1 -31.11 -4.93 46.84
N ILE A 2 -31.72 -4.74 45.66
CA ILE A 2 -33.04 -5.30 45.35
C ILE A 2 -32.86 -6.76 44.91
N GLN A 3 -33.45 -7.71 45.64
CA GLN A 3 -33.35 -9.14 45.32
C GLN A 3 -34.01 -9.44 43.97
N ARG A 4 -33.26 -10.10 43.08
CA ARG A 4 -33.66 -10.53 41.72
C ARG A 4 -35.04 -11.19 41.64
N ARG A 5 -35.48 -11.87 42.71
CA ARG A 5 -36.79 -12.52 42.82
C ARG A 5 -37.99 -11.56 42.86
N ARG A 6 -37.80 -10.32 43.32
CA ARG A 6 -38.86 -9.29 43.38
C ARG A 6 -39.06 -8.59 42.04
N LEU A 7 -37.98 -8.40 41.28
CA LEU A 7 -38.02 -7.78 39.95
C LEU A 7 -38.76 -8.67 38.92
N LEU A 8 -38.54 -9.98 38.99
CA LEU A 8 -39.17 -10.94 38.07
C LEU A 8 -40.68 -11.13 38.31
N LYS A 9 -41.15 -10.94 39.55
CA LYS A 9 -42.60 -10.94 39.85
C LYS A 9 -43.30 -9.65 39.44
N LEU A 10 -42.58 -8.54 39.32
CA LEU A 10 -43.13 -7.24 38.90
C LEU A 10 -43.31 -7.19 37.36
N LEU A 11 -42.42 -7.84 36.62
CA LEU A 11 -42.43 -7.90 35.16
C LEU A 11 -43.45 -8.91 34.59
N SER A 12 -43.89 -9.89 35.39
CA SER A 12 -44.86 -10.90 34.96
C SER A 12 -46.33 -10.46 35.03
N GLY A 13 -46.60 -9.19 35.39
CA GLY A 13 -47.95 -8.70 35.69
C GLY A 13 -48.44 -7.53 34.83
N ILE A 14 -47.70 -7.12 33.78
CA ILE A 14 -48.11 -5.99 32.92
C ILE A 14 -48.66 -6.56 31.60
N PRO A 15 -49.96 -6.39 31.31
CA PRO A 15 -50.50 -6.74 30.00
C PRO A 15 -49.93 -5.80 28.93
N LEU A 16 -49.42 -6.37 27.83
CA LEU A 16 -49.24 -5.66 26.57
C LEU A 16 -50.63 -5.21 26.07
N PHE A 17 -50.84 -3.89 25.97
CA PHE A 17 -51.58 -3.14 24.93
C PHE A 17 -52.23 -1.86 25.52
N GLY A 18 -51.64 -0.72 25.16
CA GLY A 18 -52.31 0.57 24.85
C GLY A 18 -53.23 1.26 25.86
N THR A 19 -52.79 2.39 26.41
CA THR A 19 -53.55 3.64 26.65
C THR A 19 -52.50 4.76 26.91
N ALA A 20 -52.37 5.79 26.07
CA ALA A 20 -53.19 7.00 26.01
C ALA A 20 -53.22 7.82 27.33
N GLY A 21 -52.43 8.91 27.36
CA GLY A 21 -52.78 10.16 28.04
C GLY A 21 -52.42 10.34 29.52
N ILE A 22 -52.13 11.61 29.88
CA ILE A 22 -51.81 12.21 31.21
C ILE A 22 -50.31 12.10 31.56
N GLY A 23 -49.43 13.10 31.43
CA GLY A 23 -49.57 14.56 31.28
C GLY A 23 -49.13 15.28 32.56
N LEU A 24 -47.86 15.69 32.68
CA LEU A 24 -47.39 16.83 33.49
C LEU A 24 -46.13 17.43 32.85
N GLY A 25 -46.23 18.66 32.36
CA GLY A 25 -45.20 19.33 31.55
C GLY A 25 -44.16 20.11 32.35
N TYR A 26 -43.03 20.35 31.68
CA TYR A 26 -42.18 21.53 31.83
C TYR A 26 -41.78 21.98 30.42
N PRO A 27 -41.98 23.25 30.02
CA PRO A 27 -41.43 23.76 28.78
C PRO A 27 -39.99 24.17 29.07
N ASN A 28 -39.02 23.55 28.40
CA ASN A 28 -37.75 24.23 28.23
C ASN A 28 -37.28 24.10 26.78
N ASN A 29 -37.27 25.27 26.16
CA ASN A 29 -36.92 25.51 24.79
C ASN A 29 -35.38 25.56 24.73
N SER A 30 -34.74 24.46 24.36
CA SER A 30 -33.42 24.49 23.76
C SER A 30 -33.51 23.77 22.43
N GLN A 31 -33.79 24.56 21.40
CA GLN A 31 -33.50 24.23 20.00
C GLN A 31 -31.99 23.99 19.85
N GLY A 32 -31.55 22.80 20.22
CA GLY A 32 -30.46 22.13 19.56
C GLY A 32 -31.07 21.39 18.39
N SER A 33 -31.06 22.01 17.20
CA SER A 33 -31.29 21.32 15.94
C SER A 33 -30.25 20.21 15.80
N LYS A 34 -30.52 19.04 16.40
CA LYS A 34 -29.91 17.80 15.95
C LYS A 34 -30.60 17.49 14.63
N THR A 35 -30.10 18.10 13.57
CA THR A 35 -30.30 17.55 12.23
C THR A 35 -29.89 16.08 12.36
N PRO A 36 -30.78 15.10 12.17
CA PRO A 36 -30.33 13.74 12.09
C PRO A 36 -29.38 13.74 10.89
N PHE A 37 -28.11 13.41 11.12
CA PHE A 37 -27.27 12.93 10.05
C PHE A 37 -28.06 11.77 9.44
N ILE A 38 -28.60 12.00 8.24
CA ILE A 38 -29.15 10.93 7.44
C ILE A 38 -27.93 10.09 7.07
N ILE A 39 -27.64 9.09 7.91
CA ILE A 39 -26.82 7.95 7.51
C ILE A 39 -27.63 7.34 6.37
N SER A 40 -27.11 7.38 5.15
CA SER A 40 -27.75 6.63 4.07
C SER A 40 -27.91 5.18 4.55
N GLU A 41 -29.02 4.52 4.23
CA GLU A 41 -29.20 3.08 4.47
C GLU A 41 -28.26 2.21 3.60
N GLU A 42 -27.13 2.78 3.17
CA GLU A 42 -26.10 2.05 2.47
C GLU A 42 -25.17 1.41 3.50
N ARG A 43 -24.97 0.12 3.33
CA ARG A 43 -24.22 -0.72 4.25
C ARG A 43 -22.77 -0.21 4.40
N ASP A 44 -22.40 0.26 5.60
CA ASP A 44 -21.02 0.66 5.91
C ASP A 44 -20.23 -0.49 6.56
N LEU A 45 -19.34 -1.09 5.76
CA LEU A 45 -18.49 -2.20 6.21
C LEU A 45 -17.49 -1.81 7.30
N PHE A 46 -17.02 -0.55 7.37
CA PHE A 46 -16.09 -0.14 8.42
C PHE A 46 -16.80 -0.11 9.78
N THR A 47 -18.01 0.45 9.82
CA THR A 47 -18.86 0.45 11.03
C THR A 47 -19.20 -0.98 11.48
N GLU A 48 -19.56 -1.87 10.56
CA GLU A 48 -19.82 -3.29 10.86
C GLU A 48 -18.60 -4.01 11.46
N LEU A 49 -17.40 -3.72 10.96
CA LEU A 49 -16.15 -4.30 11.44
C LEU A 49 -15.63 -3.59 12.71
N GLY A 50 -16.29 -2.54 13.20
CA GLY A 50 -15.82 -1.75 14.35
C GLY A 50 -14.56 -0.93 14.06
N ILE A 51 -14.29 -0.64 12.78
CA ILE A 51 -13.13 0.13 12.34
C ILE A 51 -13.52 1.59 12.22
N ARG A 52 -12.75 2.47 12.87
CA ARG A 52 -12.97 3.91 12.81
C ARG A 52 -12.28 4.52 11.58
N THR A 53 -13.01 5.32 10.81
CA THR A 53 -12.47 6.23 9.79
C THR A 53 -11.89 7.51 10.42
N PHE A 54 -10.94 8.14 9.73
CA PHE A 54 -10.25 9.34 10.23
C PHE A 54 -9.80 10.26 9.08
N ILE A 55 -9.52 11.51 9.41
CA ILE A 55 -8.91 12.47 8.49
C ILE A 55 -7.39 12.26 8.54
N ASN A 56 -6.81 11.87 7.40
CA ASN A 56 -5.37 11.66 7.30
C ASN A 56 -4.64 12.99 6.96
N CYS A 57 -3.85 13.50 7.90
CA CYS A 57 -2.96 14.65 7.72
C CYS A 57 -1.47 14.28 7.81
N ALA A 58 -1.14 12.98 7.83
CA ALA A 58 0.23 12.48 7.97
C ALA A 58 0.91 12.23 6.60
N GLY A 59 0.12 12.18 5.52
CA GLY A 59 0.59 11.83 4.18
C GLY A 59 0.25 10.38 3.80
N PRO A 60 0.75 9.88 2.66
CA PRO A 60 0.31 8.61 2.07
C PRO A 60 1.00 7.39 2.70
N PHE A 61 0.93 7.26 4.03
CA PHE A 61 1.45 6.10 4.73
C PHE A 61 0.67 4.83 4.33
N THR A 62 1.37 3.77 3.93
CA THR A 62 0.75 2.49 3.55
C THR A 62 -0.06 1.88 4.70
N THR A 63 0.41 2.02 5.93
CA THR A 63 -0.31 1.60 7.15
C THR A 63 -1.62 2.36 7.37
N MET A 64 -1.80 3.49 6.68
CA MET A 64 -3.00 4.32 6.69
C MET A 64 -3.75 4.29 5.35
N THR A 65 -3.58 3.21 4.57
CA THR A 65 -4.26 2.96 3.27
C THR A 65 -3.82 3.85 2.10
N GLY A 66 -2.80 4.70 2.28
CA GLY A 66 -2.27 5.55 1.20
C GLY A 66 -3.19 6.72 0.84
N CYS A 67 -3.25 7.07 -0.45
CA CYS A 67 -4.11 8.13 -0.96
C CYS A 67 -5.53 7.63 -1.22
N LEU A 68 -6.52 8.50 -1.01
CA LEU A 68 -7.88 8.26 -1.48
C LEU A 68 -7.92 8.31 -3.01
N MET A 69 -8.65 7.39 -3.63
CA MET A 69 -8.81 7.34 -5.08
C MET A 69 -9.83 8.39 -5.54
N PRO A 70 -9.57 9.10 -6.67
CA PRO A 70 -10.58 9.93 -7.32
C PRO A 70 -11.81 9.12 -7.76
N ASP A 71 -12.99 9.78 -7.83
CA ASP A 71 -14.26 9.13 -8.19
C ASP A 71 -14.21 8.41 -9.55
N GLU A 72 -13.52 9.00 -10.54
CA GLU A 72 -13.33 8.39 -11.86
C GLU A 72 -12.59 7.04 -11.79
N VAL A 73 -11.66 6.88 -10.85
CA VAL A 73 -10.93 5.63 -10.64
C VAL A 73 -11.82 4.59 -9.98
N LEU A 74 -12.59 4.99 -8.96
CA LEU A 74 -13.55 4.11 -8.27
C LEU A 74 -14.61 3.58 -9.23
N GLU A 75 -15.20 4.44 -10.05
CA GLU A 75 -16.19 4.05 -11.05
C GLU A 75 -15.58 3.16 -12.14
N THR A 76 -14.33 3.43 -12.54
CA THR A 76 -13.62 2.56 -13.49
C THR A 76 -13.43 1.16 -12.93
N ILE A 77 -12.93 1.01 -11.70
CA ILE A 77 -12.76 -0.29 -11.03
C ILE A 77 -14.09 -1.04 -10.95
N LYS A 78 -15.15 -0.36 -10.53
CA LYS A 78 -16.51 -0.93 -10.42
C LYS A 78 -17.04 -1.41 -11.77
N LYS A 79 -16.77 -0.68 -12.85
CA LYS A 79 -17.20 -1.03 -14.20
C LYS A 79 -16.38 -2.17 -14.79
N THR A 80 -15.06 -2.13 -14.67
CA THR A 80 -14.16 -3.11 -15.29
C THR A 80 -14.16 -4.45 -14.57
N GLY A 81 -14.34 -4.45 -13.24
CA GLY A 81 -14.38 -5.67 -12.41
C GLY A 81 -15.51 -6.67 -12.75
N LYS A 82 -16.37 -6.35 -13.72
CA LYS A 82 -17.44 -7.23 -14.23
C LYS A 82 -17.08 -7.94 -15.54
N ASN A 83 -15.85 -7.77 -16.05
CA ASN A 83 -15.41 -8.31 -17.33
C ASN A 83 -14.09 -9.08 -17.17
N TYR A 84 -13.93 -10.14 -17.96
CA TYR A 84 -12.65 -10.83 -18.10
C TYR A 84 -11.83 -10.20 -19.23
N VAL A 85 -10.52 -10.15 -19.04
CA VAL A 85 -9.55 -9.73 -20.05
C VAL A 85 -8.32 -10.64 -19.98
N ASP A 86 -7.56 -10.73 -21.06
CA ASP A 86 -6.21 -11.28 -21.00
C ASP A 86 -5.32 -10.31 -20.23
N LEU A 87 -4.78 -10.77 -19.10
CA LEU A 87 -3.98 -9.93 -18.21
C LEU A 87 -2.66 -9.51 -18.85
N ASN A 88 -2.07 -10.33 -19.72
CA ASN A 88 -0.82 -9.96 -20.40
C ASN A 88 -1.07 -8.79 -21.35
N VAL A 89 -2.16 -8.84 -22.12
CA VAL A 89 -2.54 -7.73 -23.01
C VAL A 89 -2.83 -6.46 -22.21
N LEU A 90 -3.48 -6.58 -21.05
CA LEU A 90 -3.70 -5.42 -20.18
C LEU A 90 -2.38 -4.84 -19.66
N TYR A 91 -1.45 -5.68 -19.20
CA TYR A 91 -0.15 -5.22 -18.75
C TYR A 91 0.64 -4.51 -19.86
N ASP A 92 0.65 -5.06 -21.07
CA ASP A 92 1.31 -4.44 -22.22
C ASP A 92 0.72 -3.05 -22.51
N LYS A 93 -0.61 -2.92 -22.54
CA LYS A 93 -1.28 -1.63 -22.79
C LYS A 93 -1.07 -0.60 -21.70
N VAL A 94 -1.07 -1.01 -20.43
CA VAL A 94 -0.77 -0.10 -19.33
C VAL A 94 0.71 0.29 -19.34
N GLY A 95 1.61 -0.65 -19.64
CA GLY A 95 3.04 -0.44 -19.77
C GLY A 95 3.38 0.56 -20.88
N GLU A 96 2.83 0.37 -22.08
CA GLU A 96 2.95 1.31 -23.21
C GLU A 96 2.57 2.73 -22.77
N ARG A 97 1.42 2.90 -22.11
CA ARG A 97 0.95 4.22 -21.68
C ARG A 97 1.84 4.86 -20.62
N ILE A 98 2.36 4.09 -19.67
CA ILE A 98 3.28 4.63 -18.65
C ILE A 98 4.62 4.98 -19.28
N ALA A 99 5.12 4.16 -20.20
CA ALA A 99 6.37 4.41 -20.91
C ALA A 99 6.31 5.71 -21.72
N GLU A 100 5.19 5.97 -22.41
CA GLU A 100 4.93 7.25 -23.09
C GLU A 100 4.98 8.45 -22.12
N LEU A 101 4.42 8.31 -20.92
CA LEU A 101 4.36 9.39 -19.93
C LEU A 101 5.72 9.69 -19.28
N LEU A 102 6.57 8.66 -19.17
CA LEU A 102 7.88 8.75 -18.52
C LEU A 102 9.04 8.92 -19.50
N ASP A 103 8.76 8.90 -20.81
CA ASP A 103 9.77 8.92 -21.88
C ASP A 103 10.83 7.81 -21.70
N CYS A 104 10.36 6.57 -21.56
CA CYS A 104 11.23 5.40 -21.42
C CYS A 104 10.85 4.26 -22.36
N GLU A 105 11.73 3.27 -22.50
CA GLU A 105 11.54 2.15 -23.45
C GLU A 105 10.43 1.18 -23.04
N GLY A 106 10.06 1.15 -21.76
CA GLY A 106 9.05 0.24 -21.24
C GLY A 106 8.75 0.45 -19.76
N ALA A 107 7.56 0.02 -19.35
CA ALA A 107 7.12 0.08 -17.96
C ALA A 107 6.28 -1.14 -17.59
N LEU A 108 6.36 -1.54 -16.31
CA LEU A 108 5.60 -2.65 -15.76
C LEU A 108 4.89 -2.22 -14.48
N VAL A 109 3.59 -2.48 -14.39
CA VAL A 109 2.85 -2.36 -13.13
C VAL A 109 3.05 -3.61 -12.30
N SER A 110 3.50 -3.42 -11.07
CA SER A 110 3.70 -4.51 -10.09
C SER A 110 2.76 -4.37 -8.90
N SER A 111 2.90 -5.26 -7.90
CA SER A 111 2.13 -5.22 -6.66
C SER A 111 2.49 -4.06 -5.72
N GLY A 112 3.53 -3.28 -6.02
CA GLY A 112 4.02 -2.15 -5.22
C GLY A 112 5.54 -2.02 -5.27
N CYS A 113 6.11 -0.99 -4.63
CA CYS A 113 7.54 -0.67 -4.77
C CYS A 113 8.49 -1.83 -4.36
N PHE A 114 8.22 -2.52 -3.25
CA PHE A 114 9.03 -3.69 -2.84
C PHE A 114 8.95 -4.84 -3.86
N GLY A 115 7.75 -5.07 -4.41
CA GLY A 115 7.52 -6.03 -5.49
C GLY A 115 8.26 -5.63 -6.75
N ALA A 116 8.17 -4.36 -7.16
CA ALA A 116 8.85 -3.78 -8.31
C ALA A 116 10.37 -3.98 -8.23
N MET A 117 10.97 -3.65 -7.09
CA MET A 117 12.41 -3.84 -6.86
C MET A 117 12.80 -5.33 -6.92
N SER A 118 11.96 -6.21 -6.38
CA SER A 118 12.24 -7.66 -6.39
C SER A 118 12.20 -8.22 -7.81
N VAL A 119 11.12 -7.95 -8.57
CA VAL A 119 10.97 -8.44 -9.95
C VAL A 119 11.93 -7.75 -10.91
N GLY A 120 12.23 -6.47 -10.69
CA GLY A 120 13.23 -5.72 -11.44
C GLY A 120 14.62 -6.29 -11.25
N MET A 121 15.03 -6.58 -10.01
CA MET A 121 16.32 -7.23 -9.73
C MET A 121 16.39 -8.64 -10.34
N ALA A 122 15.31 -9.43 -10.27
CA ALA A 122 15.24 -10.72 -10.94
C ALA A 122 15.41 -10.58 -12.46
N GLY A 123 14.75 -9.60 -13.08
CA GLY A 123 14.89 -9.29 -14.50
C GLY A 123 16.30 -8.88 -14.89
N ILE A 124 16.97 -8.04 -14.08
CA ILE A 124 18.37 -7.64 -14.29
C ILE A 124 19.31 -8.85 -14.30
N MET A 125 19.16 -9.80 -13.37
CA MET A 125 20.06 -10.95 -13.27
C MET A 125 19.80 -12.03 -14.32
N THR A 126 18.55 -12.18 -14.77
CA THR A 126 18.12 -13.34 -15.57
C THR A 126 17.74 -13.00 -17.01
N GLY A 127 17.50 -11.72 -17.31
CA GLY A 127 16.96 -11.29 -18.60
C GLY A 127 15.64 -12.00 -18.92
N VAL A 128 15.58 -12.61 -20.11
CA VAL A 128 14.41 -13.38 -20.58
C VAL A 128 14.58 -14.90 -20.43
N ASP A 129 15.69 -15.37 -19.84
CA ASP A 129 15.96 -16.81 -19.70
C ASP A 129 15.12 -17.42 -18.58
N ARG A 130 14.11 -18.20 -18.96
CA ARG A 130 13.19 -18.87 -18.02
C ARG A 130 13.90 -19.87 -17.08
N LYS A 131 15.01 -20.48 -17.50
CA LYS A 131 15.77 -21.39 -16.63
C LYS A 131 16.44 -20.62 -15.51
N LEU A 132 17.03 -19.45 -15.83
CA LEU A 132 17.64 -18.59 -14.83
C LEU A 132 16.58 -18.00 -13.88
N VAL A 133 15.41 -17.62 -14.38
CA VAL A 133 14.27 -17.21 -13.54
C VAL A 133 13.89 -18.31 -12.54
N GLN A 134 13.81 -19.57 -12.99
CA GLN A 134 13.50 -20.71 -12.11
C GLN A 134 14.64 -21.04 -11.13
N GLN A 135 15.88 -20.64 -11.42
CA GLN A 135 17.04 -20.86 -10.57
C GLN A 135 17.02 -19.95 -9.33
N LEU A 136 16.44 -18.76 -9.43
CA LEU A 136 16.38 -17.81 -8.31
C LEU A 136 15.67 -18.43 -7.09
N PRO A 137 16.15 -18.16 -5.87
CA PRO A 137 17.18 -17.19 -5.50
C PRO A 137 18.61 -17.74 -5.53
N ASN A 138 18.87 -18.94 -6.07
CA ASN A 138 20.23 -19.38 -6.30
C ASN A 138 20.84 -18.60 -7.46
N THR A 139 21.82 -17.75 -7.17
CA THR A 139 22.48 -16.87 -8.15
C THR A 139 23.83 -17.39 -8.62
N GLU A 140 24.12 -18.68 -8.43
CA GLU A 140 25.32 -19.32 -8.96
C GLU A 140 25.43 -19.11 -10.48
N GLY A 141 26.60 -18.63 -10.92
CA GLY A 141 26.85 -18.32 -12.33
C GLY A 141 26.25 -17.01 -12.85
N LEU A 142 25.54 -16.23 -12.02
CA LEU A 142 24.95 -14.95 -12.40
C LEU A 142 25.79 -13.76 -11.91
N LYS A 143 25.68 -12.64 -12.63
CA LYS A 143 25.99 -11.32 -12.06
C LYS A 143 24.93 -11.01 -11.03
N ASN A 144 25.33 -10.85 -9.76
CA ASN A 144 24.40 -10.73 -8.64
C ASN A 144 24.79 -9.65 -7.63
N GLU A 145 25.88 -8.91 -7.88
CA GLU A 145 26.33 -7.87 -6.96
C GLU A 145 25.62 -6.55 -7.25
N VAL A 146 25.00 -5.99 -6.22
CA VAL A 146 24.38 -4.67 -6.26
C VAL A 146 25.22 -3.73 -5.42
N ILE A 147 25.82 -2.73 -6.06
CA ILE A 147 26.62 -1.74 -5.36
C ILE A 147 25.70 -0.63 -4.86
N MET A 148 25.89 -0.21 -3.61
CA MET A 148 25.03 0.76 -2.93
C MET A 148 25.84 1.62 -1.97
N GLN A 149 25.52 2.92 -1.88
CA GLN A 149 26.08 3.76 -0.83
C GLN A 149 25.50 3.41 0.55
N GLU A 150 26.32 3.45 1.59
CA GLU A 150 25.87 3.17 2.96
C GLU A 150 24.67 4.06 3.38
N SER A 151 24.67 5.32 2.97
CA SER A 151 23.59 6.30 3.21
C SER A 151 22.25 5.95 2.54
N HIS A 152 22.26 5.09 1.52
CA HIS A 152 21.07 4.66 0.78
C HIS A 152 20.43 3.41 1.38
N ALA A 153 21.08 2.80 2.37
CA ALA A 153 20.57 1.63 3.06
C ALA A 153 19.23 1.93 3.74
N GLY A 154 18.26 1.03 3.52
CA GLY A 154 16.95 1.08 4.15
C GLY A 154 16.18 -0.23 4.03
N GLY A 155 15.01 -0.32 4.66
CA GLY A 155 14.21 -1.56 4.68
C GLY A 155 13.85 -2.11 3.29
N TYR A 156 13.76 -1.23 2.28
CA TYR A 156 13.48 -1.61 0.89
C TYR A 156 14.65 -2.31 0.19
N THR A 157 15.89 -2.08 0.61
CA THR A 157 17.09 -2.76 0.06
C THR A 157 16.96 -4.27 0.14
N LYS A 158 16.21 -4.77 1.14
CA LYS A 158 15.94 -6.20 1.30
C LYS A 158 15.23 -6.81 0.09
N ALA A 159 14.44 -6.04 -0.65
CA ALA A 159 13.80 -6.49 -1.88
C ALA A 159 14.81 -7.01 -2.91
N LEU A 160 15.96 -6.34 -3.03
CA LEU A 160 17.02 -6.70 -3.97
C LEU A 160 17.64 -8.05 -3.58
N SER A 161 17.95 -8.25 -2.29
CA SER A 161 18.52 -9.51 -1.80
C SER A 161 17.54 -10.67 -1.71
N ASN A 162 16.22 -10.42 -1.70
CA ASN A 162 15.21 -11.48 -1.64
C ASN A 162 15.24 -12.41 -2.86
N VAL A 163 15.78 -11.94 -3.98
CA VAL A 163 15.97 -12.74 -5.19
C VAL A 163 17.40 -13.29 -5.32
N GLY A 164 18.22 -13.20 -4.26
CA GLY A 164 19.57 -13.76 -4.20
C GLY A 164 20.69 -12.79 -4.57
N ALA A 165 20.39 -11.49 -4.73
CA ALA A 165 21.40 -10.48 -4.98
C ALA A 165 22.23 -10.17 -3.72
N LYS A 166 23.52 -9.92 -3.91
CA LYS A 166 24.47 -9.58 -2.85
C LYS A 166 24.72 -8.07 -2.85
N ILE A 167 24.46 -7.42 -1.72
CA ILE A 167 24.72 -5.99 -1.57
C ILE A 167 26.20 -5.76 -1.27
N ILE A 168 26.83 -4.88 -2.04
CA ILE A 168 28.18 -4.40 -1.85
C ILE A 168 28.08 -2.93 -1.45
N THR A 169 28.44 -2.62 -0.21
CA THR A 169 28.32 -1.26 0.32
C THR A 169 29.60 -0.47 0.07
N VAL A 170 29.45 0.78 -0.37
CA VAL A 170 30.53 1.75 -0.58
C VAL A 170 30.22 3.07 0.11
N LYS A 171 31.23 3.91 0.33
CA LYS A 171 31.08 5.23 0.96
C LYS A 171 31.37 6.39 0.02
N ASN A 172 32.35 6.23 -0.85
CA ASN A 172 32.89 7.28 -1.71
C ASN A 172 33.18 6.76 -3.13
N ALA A 173 33.52 7.68 -4.03
CA ALA A 173 33.73 7.38 -5.44
C ALA A 173 34.88 6.38 -5.67
N GLU A 174 35.95 6.44 -4.88
CA GLU A 174 37.07 5.50 -5.00
C GLU A 174 36.62 4.06 -4.68
N GLU A 175 35.90 3.87 -3.57
CA GLU A 175 35.32 2.58 -3.20
C GLU A 175 34.32 2.08 -4.26
N LEU A 176 33.50 2.98 -4.82
CA LEU A 176 32.59 2.64 -5.93
C LEU A 176 33.35 2.08 -7.13
N HIS A 177 34.38 2.79 -7.61
CA HIS A 177 35.19 2.34 -8.74
C HIS A 177 35.90 1.02 -8.48
N GLN A 178 36.38 0.79 -7.25
CA GLN A 178 37.03 -0.47 -6.86
C GLN A 178 36.04 -1.65 -6.73
N ALA A 179 34.78 -1.37 -6.36
CA ALA A 179 33.76 -2.39 -6.17
C ALA A 179 33.19 -2.93 -7.50
N ILE A 180 33.23 -2.13 -8.58
CA ILE A 180 32.73 -2.53 -9.90
C ILE A 180 33.60 -3.66 -10.46
N ASN A 181 32.97 -4.80 -10.77
CA ASN A 181 33.63 -5.98 -11.31
C ASN A 181 32.69 -6.80 -12.20
N ASP A 182 33.16 -7.94 -12.72
CA ASP A 182 32.41 -8.80 -13.63
C ASP A 182 31.10 -9.37 -13.04
N LYS A 183 30.94 -9.36 -11.72
CA LYS A 183 29.71 -9.79 -11.02
C LYS A 183 28.73 -8.66 -10.74
N THR A 184 29.10 -7.41 -11.00
CA THR A 184 28.22 -6.24 -10.79
C THR A 184 27.04 -6.31 -11.75
N ALA A 185 25.84 -6.27 -11.19
CA ALA A 185 24.57 -6.32 -11.91
C ALA A 185 23.82 -4.99 -11.89
N LEU A 186 23.95 -4.22 -10.80
CA LEU A 186 23.19 -2.98 -10.60
C LEU A 186 23.98 -2.00 -9.70
N LEU A 187 23.92 -0.71 -10.03
CA LEU A 187 24.24 0.38 -9.11
C LEU A 187 22.93 0.91 -8.54
N TRP A 188 22.69 0.73 -7.23
CA TRP A 188 21.46 1.14 -6.57
C TRP A 188 21.56 2.54 -5.96
N PHE A 189 20.70 3.44 -6.43
CA PHE A 189 20.60 4.81 -5.93
C PHE A 189 19.24 5.09 -5.29
N LEU A 190 19.23 5.76 -4.14
CA LEU A 190 18.01 6.24 -3.50
C LEU A 190 17.96 7.76 -3.58
N ASN A 191 17.14 8.31 -4.49
CA ASN A 191 17.03 9.76 -4.69
C ASN A 191 16.71 10.55 -3.40
N LYS A 192 15.89 10.01 -2.49
CA LYS A 192 15.63 10.65 -1.19
C LYS A 192 16.91 10.89 -0.37
N ALA A 193 17.93 10.06 -0.56
CA ALA A 193 19.19 10.11 0.16
C ALA A 193 20.33 10.80 -0.64
N ASN A 194 20.00 11.48 -1.75
CA ASN A 194 20.98 12.17 -2.61
C ASN A 194 22.01 13.00 -1.84
N ASN A 195 21.53 13.77 -0.86
CA ASN A 195 22.35 14.70 -0.09
C ASN A 195 22.87 14.09 1.22
N LEU A 196 22.77 12.77 1.40
CA LEU A 196 23.21 12.06 2.60
C LEU A 196 24.51 11.26 2.38
N GLY A 197 24.80 10.87 1.13
CA GLY A 197 26.04 10.19 0.75
C GLY A 197 27.15 11.14 0.32
N GLU A 198 28.33 10.59 0.01
CA GLU A 198 29.45 11.34 -0.58
C GLU A 198 29.37 11.44 -2.11
N ILE A 199 28.47 10.67 -2.74
CA ILE A 199 28.25 10.66 -4.19
C ILE A 199 26.79 11.03 -4.43
N ASP A 200 26.54 12.10 -5.17
CA ASP A 200 25.21 12.52 -5.60
C ASP A 200 24.76 11.76 -6.85
N ASP A 201 23.61 12.14 -7.41
CA ASP A 201 23.04 11.54 -8.60
C ASP A 201 23.92 11.73 -9.84
N GLU A 202 24.59 12.87 -9.99
CA GLU A 202 25.50 13.10 -11.12
C GLU A 202 26.76 12.22 -11.03
N GLY A 203 27.31 12.03 -9.83
CA GLY A 203 28.49 11.18 -9.62
C GLY A 203 28.21 9.68 -9.60
N TRP A 204 26.94 9.26 -9.59
CA TRP A 204 26.55 7.84 -9.51
C TRP A 204 26.36 7.15 -10.86
N VAL A 205 26.16 7.92 -11.95
CA VAL A 205 25.85 7.43 -13.31
C VAL A 205 27.10 7.25 -14.16
#